data_AF-A0A212KQC6-F1
#
_entry.id   AF-A0A212KQC6-F1
#
_cell.length_a   1.000
_cell.length_b   1.000
_cell.length_c   1.000
_cell.angle_alpha   90.00
_cell.angle_beta   90.00
_cell.angle_gamma   90.00
#
_symmetry.space_group_name_H-M   'P 1'
#
loop_
_entity.id
_entity.type
_entity.pdbx_description
1 polymer ?
#
loop_
_entity_poly.entity_id
_entity_poly.type
_entity_poly.pdbx_seq_one_letter_code
_entity_poly.pdbx_strand_id
1 'polypeptide(L)'
;MSKRFALFLGFFMVMCSLTYLNFQRIIESSDPTPSREELFELNQIKSLTLVSDDNSYRLNPLDQVEVLSILSSSLKLKTQSLKTEKVEHFAFDKIIIENKDGEEFSLTPQFVMDENIVFAIPNEKNFNYMIERSHGKLFNLLKNISL
;
A
#
# COMPACT_ATOMS: atom_id res chain seq x y z
N MET A 1 -29.42 -45.63 27.44
CA MET A 1 -29.47 -44.62 26.35
C MET A 1 -30.22 -45.21 25.16
N SER A 2 -31.15 -44.46 24.55
CA SER A 2 -31.91 -44.95 23.40
C SER A 2 -31.06 -44.87 22.12
N LYS A 3 -31.19 -45.87 21.22
CA LYS A 3 -30.48 -45.89 19.93
C LYS A 3 -30.71 -44.61 19.10
N ARG A 4 -31.86 -43.97 19.30
CA ARG A 4 -32.26 -42.69 18.68
C ARG A 4 -31.40 -41.52 19.16
N PHE A 5 -31.02 -41.51 20.45
CA PHE A 5 -30.14 -40.49 21.01
C PHE A 5 -28.71 -40.60 20.45
N ALA A 6 -28.20 -41.82 20.27
CA ALA A 6 -26.88 -42.04 19.68
C ALA A 6 -26.81 -41.58 18.20
N LEU A 7 -27.87 -41.84 17.42
CA LEU A 7 -27.96 -41.38 16.03
C LEU A 7 -28.04 -39.85 15.93
N PHE A 8 -28.81 -39.22 16.82
CA PHE A 8 -28.92 -37.76 16.87
C PHE A 8 -27.57 -37.11 17.23
N LEU A 9 -26.87 -37.67 18.23
CA LEU A 9 -25.56 -37.17 18.65
C LEU A 9 -24.50 -37.35 17.55
N GLY A 10 -24.51 -38.48 16.85
CA GLY A 10 -23.61 -38.73 15.71
C GLY A 10 -23.84 -37.73 14.57
N PHE A 11 -25.11 -37.48 14.21
CA PHE A 11 -25.45 -36.50 13.19
C PHE A 11 -25.04 -35.07 13.57
N PHE A 12 -25.26 -34.69 14.84
CA PHE A 12 -24.87 -33.38 15.36
C PHE A 12 -23.36 -33.16 15.30
N MET A 13 -22.56 -34.16 15.70
CA MET A 13 -21.09 -34.08 15.63
C MET A 13 -20.56 -33.93 14.19
N VAL A 14 -21.18 -34.63 13.22
CA VAL A 14 -20.82 -34.50 11.80
C VAL A 14 -21.18 -33.11 11.25
N MET A 15 -22.32 -32.55 11.65
CA MET A 15 -22.68 -31.19 11.26
C MET A 15 -21.71 -30.16 11.84
N CYS A 16 -21.34 -30.30 13.12
CA CYS A 16 -20.38 -29.41 13.78
C CYS A 16 -18.98 -29.45 13.13
N SER A 17 -18.49 -30.63 12.74
CA SER A 17 -17.19 -30.75 12.06
C SER A 17 -17.22 -30.13 10.66
N LEU A 18 -18.31 -30.28 9.92
CA LEU A 18 -18.51 -29.60 8.63
C LEU A 18 -18.60 -28.07 8.78
N THR A 19 -19.22 -27.57 9.85
CA THR A 19 -19.26 -26.12 10.10
C THR A 19 -17.89 -25.58 10.47
N TYR A 20 -17.13 -26.29 11.31
CA TYR A 20 -15.78 -25.90 11.71
C TYR A 20 -14.82 -25.80 10.51
N LEU A 21 -14.85 -26.78 9.61
CA LEU A 21 -14.02 -26.76 8.39
C LEU A 21 -14.35 -25.60 7.45
N ASN A 22 -15.65 -25.25 7.31
CA ASN A 22 -16.05 -24.09 6.51
C ASN A 22 -15.68 -22.78 7.20
N PHE A 23 -15.76 -22.71 8.53
CA PHE A 23 -15.38 -21.51 9.28
C PHE A 23 -13.87 -21.24 9.25
N GLN A 24 -13.03 -22.30 9.32
CA GLN A 24 -11.58 -22.15 9.10
C GLN A 24 -11.26 -21.59 7.71
N ARG A 25 -11.97 -22.05 6.67
CA ARG A 25 -11.80 -21.57 5.30
C ARG A 25 -12.20 -20.10 5.13
N ILE A 26 -13.20 -19.64 5.89
CA ILE A 26 -13.64 -18.23 5.90
C ILE A 26 -12.62 -17.37 6.68
N ILE A 27 -12.09 -17.87 7.81
CA ILE A 27 -11.07 -17.15 8.59
C ILE A 27 -9.74 -17.02 7.82
N GLU A 28 -9.32 -18.04 7.07
CA GLU A 28 -8.14 -17.97 6.20
C GLU A 28 -8.34 -17.06 4.97
N SER A 29 -9.58 -16.71 4.60
CA SER A 29 -9.88 -15.81 3.49
C SER A 29 -10.23 -14.38 3.91
N SER A 30 -10.45 -14.13 5.20
CA SER A 30 -10.55 -12.78 5.76
C SER A 30 -9.15 -12.22 6.03
N ASP A 31 -8.72 -11.42 5.05
CA ASP A 31 -7.61 -10.48 5.04
C ASP A 31 -6.19 -11.07 5.15
N PRO A 32 -5.39 -10.98 4.06
CA PRO A 32 -3.96 -10.92 4.26
C PRO A 32 -3.72 -9.63 5.03
N THR A 33 -3.38 -9.73 6.32
CA THR A 33 -2.55 -8.70 6.96
C THR A 33 -1.47 -8.40 5.92
N PRO A 34 -1.45 -7.21 5.29
CA PRO A 34 -0.46 -6.95 4.26
C PRO A 34 0.87 -7.12 4.98
N SER A 35 1.62 -8.15 4.58
CA SER A 35 2.99 -8.30 4.99
C SER A 35 3.59 -6.93 4.76
N ARG A 36 4.08 -6.31 5.84
CA ARG A 36 4.71 -5.00 5.80
C ARG A 36 6.04 -5.18 5.08
N GLU A 37 5.97 -5.45 3.78
CA GLU A 37 7.09 -5.35 2.88
C GLU A 37 7.44 -3.88 2.90
N GLU A 38 8.49 -3.54 3.63
CA GLU A 38 9.12 -2.24 3.50
C GLU A 38 9.50 -2.11 2.03
N LEU A 39 8.75 -1.29 1.30
CA LEU A 39 9.01 -0.99 -0.11
C LEU A 39 10.41 -0.42 -0.34
N PHE A 40 11.00 0.17 0.71
CA PHE A 40 12.24 0.92 0.66
C PHE A 40 13.08 0.64 1.89
N GLU A 41 14.22 -0.02 1.70
CA GLU A 41 15.28 -0.04 2.70
C GLU A 41 16.07 1.27 2.63
N LEU A 42 15.94 2.14 3.64
CA LEU A 42 16.53 3.49 3.65
C LEU A 42 18.04 3.51 3.35
N ASN A 43 18.76 2.48 3.79
CA ASN A 43 20.20 2.32 3.58
C ASN A 43 20.57 1.92 2.13
N GLN A 44 19.61 1.50 1.31
CA GLN A 44 19.81 1.11 -0.08
C GLN A 44 19.52 2.24 -1.07
N ILE A 45 18.94 3.36 -0.61
CA ILE A 45 18.59 4.48 -1.49
C ILE A 45 19.78 5.43 -1.67
N LYS A 46 20.03 5.81 -2.93
CA LYS A 46 21.11 6.70 -3.36
C LYS A 46 20.59 8.12 -3.60
N SER A 47 19.39 8.27 -4.17
CA SER A 47 18.80 9.57 -4.44
C SER A 47 17.28 9.53 -4.53
N LEU A 48 16.64 10.66 -4.21
CA LEU A 48 15.28 10.95 -4.67
C LEU A 48 15.27 12.20 -5.54
N THR A 49 14.53 12.11 -6.62
CA THR A 49 14.33 13.19 -7.58
C THR A 49 12.83 13.42 -7.77
N LEU A 50 12.40 14.67 -7.60
CA LEU A 50 11.06 15.13 -7.90
C LEU A 50 11.05 15.65 -9.34
N VAL A 51 10.11 15.18 -10.17
CA VAL A 51 9.98 15.60 -11.57
C VAL A 51 8.71 16.43 -11.71
N SER A 52 8.80 17.57 -12.39
CA SER A 52 7.69 18.50 -12.66
C SER A 52 7.93 19.25 -13.96
N ASP A 53 6.99 19.17 -14.91
CA ASP A 53 7.01 19.90 -16.18
C ASP A 53 8.38 19.78 -16.90
N ASP A 54 8.85 18.54 -17.07
CA ASP A 54 10.14 18.14 -17.63
C ASP A 54 11.40 18.54 -16.82
N ASN A 55 11.25 19.28 -15.72
CA ASN A 55 12.35 19.59 -14.80
C ASN A 55 12.54 18.47 -13.78
N SER A 56 13.80 18.18 -13.45
CA SER A 56 14.16 17.19 -12.45
C SER A 56 14.91 17.87 -11.31
N TYR A 57 14.32 17.83 -10.11
CA TYR A 57 14.88 18.41 -8.91
C TYR A 57 15.28 17.31 -7.92
N ARG A 58 16.59 17.18 -7.67
CA ARG A 58 17.09 16.24 -6.66
C ARG A 58 16.84 16.81 -5.27
N LEU A 59 16.13 16.06 -4.44
CA LEU A 59 15.82 16.48 -3.07
C LEU A 59 17.11 16.60 -2.24
N ASN A 60 17.14 17.53 -1.29
CA ASN A 60 18.26 17.60 -0.35
C ASN A 60 18.21 16.39 0.62
N PRO A 61 19.31 16.06 1.33
CA PRO A 61 19.34 14.87 2.18
C PRO A 61 18.28 14.84 3.30
N LEU A 62 17.88 15.99 3.85
CA LEU A 62 16.85 16.04 4.89
C LEU A 62 15.47 15.71 4.32
N ASP A 63 15.11 16.34 3.19
CA ASP A 63 13.85 16.08 2.49
C ASP A 63 13.79 14.63 2.00
N GLN A 64 14.92 14.07 1.53
CA GLN A 64 14.99 12.66 1.14
C GLN A 64 14.62 11.72 2.30
N VAL A 65 15.19 11.94 3.48
CA VAL A 65 14.90 11.11 4.67
C VAL A 65 13.44 11.25 5.06
N GLU A 66 12.88 12.47 5.03
CA GLU A 66 11.50 12.69 5.42
C GLU A 66 10.49 12.09 4.42
N VAL A 67 10.70 12.29 3.12
CA VAL A 67 9.87 11.66 2.07
C VAL A 67 9.92 10.15 2.21
N LEU A 68 11.11 9.54 2.35
CA LEU A 68 11.22 8.10 2.48
C LEU A 68 10.59 7.56 3.76
N SER A 69 10.72 8.28 4.88
CA SER A 69 10.05 7.90 6.13
C SER A 69 8.54 7.89 6.00
N ILE A 70 7.97 8.79 5.17
CA ILE A 70 6.55 8.78 4.88
C ILE A 70 6.20 7.60 3.96
N LEU A 71 6.93 7.45 2.86
CA LEU A 71 6.67 6.42 1.86
C LEU A 71 6.82 4.99 2.41
N SER A 72 7.74 4.75 3.35
CA SER A 72 7.91 3.44 3.99
C SER A 72 6.72 3.01 4.86
N SER A 73 5.88 3.97 5.28
CA SER A 73 4.66 3.73 6.05
C SER A 73 3.40 3.51 5.19
N SER A 74 3.56 3.55 3.87
CA SER A 74 2.46 3.46 2.91
C SER A 74 1.81 2.08 2.88
N LEU A 75 0.54 2.05 2.46
CA LEU A 75 -0.23 0.82 2.27
C LEU A 75 -0.38 0.53 0.77
N LYS A 76 -0.10 -0.71 0.36
CA LYS A 76 -0.37 -1.19 -1.00
C LYS A 76 -1.83 -1.61 -1.15
N LEU A 77 -2.47 -1.19 -2.23
CA LEU A 77 -3.88 -1.45 -2.50
C LEU A 77 -4.10 -2.08 -3.89
N LYS A 78 -5.10 -2.96 -3.97
CA LYS A 78 -5.56 -3.54 -5.24
C LYS A 78 -6.58 -2.61 -5.90
N THR A 79 -6.59 -2.55 -7.23
CA THR A 79 -7.49 -1.66 -8.02
C THR A 79 -8.96 -1.79 -7.65
N GLN A 80 -9.42 -2.99 -7.30
CA GLN A 80 -10.83 -3.24 -6.98
C GLN A 80 -11.30 -2.54 -5.69
N SER A 81 -10.38 -2.05 -4.86
CA SER A 81 -10.68 -1.48 -3.54
C SER A 81 -10.83 0.04 -3.55
N LEU A 82 -10.61 0.72 -4.67
CA LEU A 82 -10.54 2.17 -4.71
C LEU A 82 -11.80 2.77 -5.35
N LYS A 83 -12.60 3.47 -4.53
CA LYS A 83 -13.56 4.45 -5.03
C LYS A 83 -12.77 5.72 -5.33
N THR A 84 -12.70 6.10 -6.60
CA THR A 84 -11.91 7.26 -7.03
C THR A 84 -12.54 8.53 -6.47
N GLU A 85 -11.86 9.19 -5.55
CA GLU A 85 -12.14 10.58 -5.22
C GLU A 85 -11.25 11.49 -6.09
N LYS A 86 -11.64 12.76 -6.20
CA LYS A 86 -11.21 13.73 -7.22
C LYS A 86 -9.72 13.62 -7.60
N VAL A 87 -9.46 13.59 -8.91
CA VAL A 87 -8.12 13.81 -9.47
C VAL A 87 -7.71 15.25 -9.14
N GLU A 88 -6.73 15.38 -8.25
CA GLU A 88 -6.16 16.67 -7.88
C GLU A 88 -4.97 16.97 -8.79
N HIS A 89 -4.74 18.25 -9.10
CA HIS A 89 -3.53 18.65 -9.81
C HIS A 89 -2.40 18.73 -8.78
N PHE A 90 -1.44 17.82 -8.89
CA PHE A 90 -0.23 17.83 -8.09
C PHE A 90 0.77 18.82 -8.70
N ALA A 91 1.60 19.44 -7.86
CA ALA A 91 2.68 20.33 -8.32
C ALA A 91 3.84 19.57 -9.01
N PHE A 92 3.79 18.25 -9.01
CA PHE A 92 4.83 17.36 -9.53
C PHE A 92 4.21 16.18 -10.28
N ASP A 93 4.93 15.65 -11.25
CA ASP A 93 4.50 14.57 -12.12
C ASP A 93 4.87 13.19 -11.56
N LYS A 94 6.06 13.05 -10.97
CA LYS A 94 6.51 11.79 -10.36
C LYS A 94 7.65 12.00 -9.37
N ILE A 95 7.81 11.02 -8.50
CA ILE A 95 8.98 10.86 -7.64
C ILE A 95 9.80 9.69 -8.21
N ILE A 96 11.07 9.92 -8.53
CA ILE A 96 12.02 8.88 -8.91
C ILE A 96 12.89 8.58 -7.70
N ILE A 97 12.95 7.30 -7.33
CA ILE A 97 13.77 6.75 -6.26
C ILE A 97 14.85 5.89 -6.92
N GLU A 98 16.11 6.27 -6.75
CA GLU A 98 17.26 5.55 -7.27
C GLU A 98 17.95 4.79 -6.14
N ASN A 99 18.11 3.48 -6.31
CA ASN A 99 18.85 2.62 -5.39
C ASN A 99 20.37 2.72 -5.66
N LYS A 100 21.18 2.27 -4.69
CA LYS A 100 22.65 2.23 -4.80
C LYS A 100 23.13 1.35 -5.95
N ASP A 101 22.35 0.34 -6.31
CA ASP A 101 22.63 -0.57 -7.43
C ASP A 101 22.27 0.04 -8.79
N GLY A 102 21.73 1.27 -8.82
CA GLY A 102 21.35 1.99 -10.03
C GLY A 102 19.96 1.66 -10.56
N GLU A 103 19.21 0.80 -9.87
CA GLU A 103 17.80 0.56 -10.18
C GLU A 103 16.95 1.78 -9.82
N GLU A 104 16.05 2.16 -10.72
CA GLU A 104 15.14 3.28 -10.53
C GLU A 104 13.70 2.78 -10.38
N PHE A 105 13.01 3.37 -9.42
CA PHE A 105 11.60 3.16 -9.19
C PHE A 105 10.87 4.49 -9.27
N SER A 106 9.75 4.54 -9.97
CA SER A 106 8.98 5.77 -10.17
C SER A 106 7.59 5.66 -9.54
N LEU A 107 7.22 6.69 -8.80
CA LEU A 107 5.91 6.85 -8.16
C LEU A 107 5.20 8.02 -8.82
N THR A 108 4.08 7.74 -9.48
CA THR A 108 3.28 8.77 -10.15
C THR A 108 2.04 9.04 -9.29
N PRO A 109 1.82 10.25 -8.76
CA PRO A 109 0.61 10.56 -8.01
C PRO A 109 -0.61 10.46 -8.93
N GLN A 110 -1.75 10.05 -8.40
CA GLN A 110 -2.97 9.82 -9.17
C GLN A 110 -4.15 10.63 -8.63
N PHE A 111 -4.36 10.60 -7.32
CA PHE A 111 -5.43 11.34 -6.64
C PHE A 111 -5.14 11.41 -5.14
N VAL A 112 -5.94 12.20 -4.42
CA VAL A 112 -5.89 12.29 -2.95
C VAL A 112 -7.08 11.53 -2.37
N MET A 113 -6.84 10.73 -1.32
CA MET A 113 -7.86 10.01 -0.57
C MET A 113 -7.60 10.21 0.92
N ASP A 114 -8.59 10.74 1.64
CA ASP A 114 -8.47 11.08 3.07
C ASP A 114 -7.21 11.89 3.39
N GLU A 115 -6.95 12.94 2.60
CA GLU A 115 -5.75 13.82 2.70
C GLU A 115 -4.42 13.14 2.33
N ASN A 116 -4.44 11.89 1.89
CA ASN A 116 -3.23 11.17 1.51
C ASN A 116 -3.07 11.04 0.00
N ILE A 117 -1.84 11.17 -0.49
CA ILE A 117 -1.52 10.96 -1.90
C ILE A 117 -1.56 9.48 -2.24
N VAL A 118 -2.33 9.13 -3.27
CA VAL A 118 -2.34 7.79 -3.87
C VAL A 118 -1.43 7.80 -5.09
N PHE A 119 -0.42 6.96 -5.08
CA PHE A 119 0.53 6.75 -6.18
C PHE A 119 0.18 5.50 -6.97
N ALA A 120 0.39 5.53 -8.28
CA ALA A 120 0.49 4.33 -9.09
C ALA A 120 1.87 3.67 -8.87
N ILE A 121 1.87 2.35 -8.64
CA ILE A 121 3.09 1.54 -8.55
C ILE A 121 3.31 0.84 -9.90
N PRO A 122 4.38 1.15 -10.65
CA PRO A 122 4.68 0.43 -11.88
C PRO A 122 5.16 -0.99 -11.58
N ASN A 123 4.77 -1.94 -12.42
CA ASN A 123 5.29 -3.32 -12.49
C ASN A 123 5.00 -4.26 -11.30
N GLU A 124 4.11 -3.90 -10.37
CA GLU A 124 3.73 -4.79 -9.27
C GLU A 124 2.51 -5.67 -9.65
N LYS A 125 2.69 -6.99 -9.72
CA LYS A 125 1.66 -7.91 -10.25
C LYS A 125 0.36 -7.95 -9.44
N ASN A 126 0.45 -7.64 -8.14
CA ASN A 126 -0.64 -7.84 -7.20
C ASN A 126 -1.27 -6.54 -6.68
N PHE A 127 -0.58 -5.41 -6.85
CA PHE A 127 -1.00 -4.11 -6.35
C PHE A 127 -0.75 -3.10 -7.46
N ASN A 128 -1.67 -2.16 -7.64
CA ASN A 128 -1.51 -1.12 -8.66
C ASN A 128 -1.32 0.26 -8.02
N TYR A 129 -1.61 0.37 -6.72
CA TYR A 129 -1.60 1.64 -6.01
C TYR A 129 -0.91 1.51 -4.66
N MET A 130 -0.31 2.63 -4.25
CA MET A 130 0.23 2.87 -2.92
C MET A 130 -0.46 4.10 -2.34
N ILE A 131 -1.00 4.02 -1.14
CA ILE A 131 -1.45 5.19 -0.39
C ILE A 131 -0.44 5.50 0.71
N GLU A 132 0.14 6.70 0.67
CA GLU A 132 0.93 7.22 1.80
C GLU A 132 0.02 7.46 3.00
N ARG A 133 0.49 7.37 4.24
CA ARG A 133 -0.38 7.46 5.44
C ARG A 133 0.01 8.60 6.38
N SER A 134 0.39 9.74 5.80
CA SER A 134 0.92 10.88 6.53
C SER A 134 -0.07 12.02 6.76
N HIS A 135 -1.32 11.90 6.29
CA HIS A 135 -2.39 12.89 6.47
C HIS A 135 -1.98 14.28 5.96
N GLY A 136 -1.67 14.36 4.67
CA GLY A 136 -1.29 15.60 3.99
C GLY A 136 0.14 16.07 4.25
N LYS A 137 0.90 15.41 5.14
CA LYS A 137 2.29 15.80 5.43
C LYS A 137 3.17 15.72 4.19
N LEU A 138 3.06 14.64 3.40
CA LEU A 138 3.82 14.52 2.15
C LEU A 138 3.44 15.59 1.15
N PHE A 139 2.14 15.84 0.98
CA PHE A 139 1.64 16.89 0.09
C PHE A 139 2.20 18.27 0.48
N ASN A 140 2.17 18.61 1.75
CA ASN A 140 2.70 19.88 2.26
C ASN A 140 4.22 19.99 2.12
N LEU A 141 4.95 18.90 2.37
CA LEU A 141 6.40 18.85 2.19
C LEU A 141 6.77 19.13 0.73
N LEU A 142 6.15 18.40 -0.21
CA LEU A 142 6.44 18.51 -1.64
C LEU A 142 5.97 19.84 -2.24
N LYS A 143 4.89 20.45 -1.72
CA LYS A 143 4.44 21.78 -2.13
C LYS A 143 5.41 22.90 -1.75
N ASN A 144 6.14 22.74 -0.65
CA ASN A 144 7.08 23.74 -0.14
C ASN A 144 8.47 23.63 -0.78
N ILE A 145 8.77 22.50 -1.41
CA ILE A 145 9.96 22.35 -2.24
C ILE A 145 9.70 23.15 -3.52
N SER A 146 10.32 24.33 -3.65
CA SER A 146 10.11 25.18 -4.82
C SER A 146 10.61 24.45 -6.07
N LEU A 147 9.66 23.99 -6.88
CA LEU A 147 9.90 23.51 -8.24
C LEU A 147 10.02 24.68 -9.21
#